data_AF-A7GXK5-F1
#
_entry.id   AF-A7GXK5-F1
#
_cell.length_a   1.000
_cell.length_b   1.000
_cell.length_c   1.000
_cell.angle_alpha   90.00
_cell.angle_beta   90.00
_cell.angle_gamma   90.00
#
_symmetry.space_group_name_H-M   'P 1'
#
loop_
_entity.id
_entity.type
_entity.pdbx_description
1 polymer ?
#
loop_
_entity_poly.entity_id
_entity_poly.type
_entity_poly.pdbx_seq_one_letter_code
_entity_poly.pdbx_strand_id
1 'polypeptide(L)'
;MARLKDIVSGAEQLSLGISMVVAVALGTGLGYWIKSLTGWGFALWCGLALGIAAAILNVYKAYRSQMKSLDELKDENRYKPLKDDDEDDE
;
A
#
# COMPACT_ATOMS: atom_id res chain seq x y z
N MET A 1 -24.54 -2.14 -3.74
CA MET A 1 -23.21 -2.58 -3.23
C MET A 1 -22.05 -2.30 -4.19
N ALA A 2 -22.17 -2.53 -5.51
CA ALA A 2 -21.05 -2.36 -6.46
C ALA A 2 -20.34 -0.98 -6.38
N ARG A 3 -21.10 0.12 -6.33
CA ARG A 3 -20.55 1.49 -6.30
C ARG A 3 -19.69 1.82 -5.08
N LEU A 4 -20.00 1.25 -3.91
CA LEU A 4 -19.23 1.50 -2.68
C LEU A 4 -17.86 0.82 -2.75
N LYS A 5 -17.81 -0.38 -3.31
CA LYS A 5 -16.57 -1.15 -3.47
C LYS A 5 -15.60 -0.45 -4.43
N ASP A 6 -16.11 0.16 -5.49
CA ASP A 6 -15.32 0.94 -6.45
C ASP A 6 -14.74 2.21 -5.80
N ILE A 7 -15.53 2.91 -4.97
CA ILE A 7 -15.06 4.10 -4.24
C ILE A 7 -13.99 3.73 -3.22
N VAL A 8 -14.18 2.64 -2.47
CA VAL A 8 -13.18 2.16 -1.49
C VAL A 8 -11.89 1.76 -2.18
N SER A 9 -11.96 0.99 -3.27
CA SER A 9 -10.76 0.59 -4.03
C SER A 9 -10.03 1.78 -4.65
N GLY A 10 -10.78 2.78 -5.15
CA GLY A 10 -10.18 4.02 -5.64
C GLY A 10 -9.49 4.82 -4.55
N ALA A 11 -10.09 4.91 -3.36
CA ALA A 11 -9.50 5.58 -2.21
C ALA A 11 -8.22 4.88 -1.71
N GLU A 12 -8.18 3.54 -1.71
CA GLU A 12 -7.00 2.76 -1.34
C GLU A 12 -5.81 3.03 -2.28
N GLN A 13 -6.04 3.03 -3.59
CA GLN A 13 -4.99 3.34 -4.58
C GLN A 13 -4.50 4.78 -4.47
N LEU A 14 -5.42 5.73 -4.28
CA LEU A 14 -5.07 7.14 -4.09
C LEU A 14 -4.25 7.33 -2.81
N SER A 15 -4.65 6.67 -1.72
CA SER A 15 -3.93 6.71 -0.44
C SER A 15 -2.51 6.16 -0.56
N LEU A 16 -2.32 5.09 -1.35
CA LEU A 16 -0.99 4.53 -1.63
C LEU A 16 -0.13 5.50 -2.45
N GLY A 17 -0.70 6.16 -3.46
CA GLY A 17 0.03 7.16 -4.25
C GLY A 17 0.47 8.36 -3.40
N ILE A 18 -0.42 8.85 -2.54
CA ILE A 18 -0.12 9.96 -1.62
C ILE A 18 0.98 9.58 -0.63
N SER A 19 0.98 8.35 -0.08
CA SER A 19 2.01 7.92 0.86
C SER A 19 3.41 7.92 0.24
N MET A 20 3.53 7.55 -1.05
CA MET A 20 4.81 7.62 -1.79
C MET A 20 5.32 9.06 -1.89
N VAL A 21 4.44 9.99 -2.27
CA VAL A 21 4.80 11.42 -2.41
C VAL A 21 5.24 11.98 -1.05
N VAL A 22 4.51 11.68 0.01
CA VAL A 22 4.85 12.11 1.38
C VAL A 22 6.20 11.54 1.81
N ALA A 23 6.50 10.27 1.55
CA ALA A 23 7.77 9.66 1.90
C ALA A 23 8.96 10.35 1.19
N VAL A 24 8.82 10.65 -0.10
CA VAL A 24 9.86 11.36 -0.86
C VAL A 24 10.00 12.80 -0.39
N ALA A 25 8.89 13.50 -0.13
CA ALA A 25 8.90 14.87 0.41
C ALA A 25 9.58 14.95 1.78
N LEU A 26 9.34 13.98 2.66
CA LEU A 26 10.00 13.91 3.97
C LEU A 26 11.49 13.60 3.83
N GLY A 27 11.88 12.64 3.00
CA GLY A 27 13.28 12.33 2.76
C GLY A 27 14.05 13.51 2.18
N THR A 28 13.51 14.14 1.14
CA THR A 28 14.10 15.33 0.51
C THR A 28 14.11 16.54 1.44
N GLY A 29 13.05 16.76 2.21
CA GLY A 29 12.94 17.81 3.22
C GLY A 29 14.00 17.67 4.32
N LEU A 30 14.22 16.45 4.82
CA LEU A 30 15.30 16.14 5.76
C LEU A 30 16.67 16.38 5.14
N GLY A 31 16.88 15.95 3.89
CA GLY A 31 18.12 16.21 3.16
C GLY A 31 18.41 17.71 2.98
N TYR A 32 17.37 18.50 2.71
CA TYR A 32 17.47 19.95 2.61
C TYR A 32 17.80 20.58 3.97
N TRP A 33 17.15 20.12 5.03
CA TRP A 33 17.40 20.61 6.38
C TRP A 33 18.85 20.33 6.81
N ILE A 34 19.36 19.11 6.58
CA ILE A 34 20.77 18.77 6.85
C ILE A 34 21.72 19.62 6.01
N LYS A 35 21.42 19.84 4.72
CA LYS A 35 22.20 20.73 3.87
C LYS A 35 22.25 22.14 4.44
N SER A 36 21.13 22.66 4.96
CA SER A 36 21.06 24.02 5.50
C SER A 36 21.94 24.23 6.73
N LEU A 37 22.13 23.17 7.54
CA LEU A 37 22.95 23.20 8.75
C LEU A 37 24.44 22.94 8.47
N THR A 38 24.73 21.99 7.57
CA THR A 38 26.11 21.51 7.35
C THR A 38 26.80 22.13 6.15
N GLY A 39 26.06 22.79 5.26
CA GLY A 39 26.56 23.24 3.96
C GLY A 39 26.87 22.09 2.99
N TRP A 40 26.62 20.83 3.38
CA TRP A 40 26.97 19.67 2.59
C TRP A 40 26.00 19.50 1.43
N GLY A 41 26.41 19.89 0.23
CA GLY A 41 25.57 19.83 -0.97
C GLY A 41 25.05 18.44 -1.32
N PHE A 42 25.73 17.38 -0.87
CA PHE A 42 25.33 16.00 -1.11
C PHE A 42 24.18 15.52 -0.21
N ALA A 43 23.89 16.23 0.90
CA ALA A 43 22.82 15.85 1.82
C ALA A 43 21.43 15.83 1.16
N LEU A 44 21.19 16.69 0.15
CA LEU A 44 19.96 16.66 -0.65
C LEU A 44 19.78 15.35 -1.41
N TRP A 45 20.86 14.85 -2.04
CA TRP A 45 20.83 13.60 -2.79
C TRP A 45 20.67 12.40 -1.88
N CYS A 46 21.30 12.41 -0.71
CA CYS A 46 21.10 11.38 0.31
C CYS A 46 19.64 11.37 0.80
N GLY A 47 19.07 12.54 1.10
CA GLY A 47 17.67 12.65 1.50
C GLY A 47 16.70 12.16 0.43
N LEU A 48 16.94 12.53 -0.84
CA LEU A 48 16.17 12.03 -1.98
C LEU A 48 16.25 10.50 -2.12
N ALA A 49 17.46 9.94 -2.07
CA ALA A 49 17.68 8.51 -2.17
C ALA A 49 16.97 7.73 -1.05
N LEU A 50 17.07 8.23 0.19
CA LEU A 50 16.38 7.65 1.34
C LEU A 50 14.86 7.77 1.22
N GLY A 51 14.36 8.91 0.73
CA GLY A 51 12.93 9.12 0.47
C GLY A 51 12.37 8.15 -0.57
N ILE A 52 13.08 7.94 -1.68
CA ILE A 52 12.71 6.97 -2.72
C ILE A 52 12.75 5.54 -2.16
N ALA A 53 13.81 5.18 -1.43
CA ALA A 53 13.92 3.86 -0.81
C ALA A 53 12.77 3.59 0.17
N ALA A 54 12.39 4.59 0.98
CA ALA A 54 11.26 4.51 1.89
C ALA A 54 9.92 4.34 1.15
N ALA A 55 9.71 5.07 0.05
CA ALA A 55 8.52 4.94 -0.77
C ALA A 55 8.39 3.52 -1.38
N ILE A 56 9.49 2.98 -1.93
CA ILE A 56 9.52 1.62 -2.48
C ILE A 56 9.19 0.59 -1.39
N LEU A 57 9.81 0.73 -0.20
CA LEU A 57 9.60 -0.19 0.91
C LEU A 57 8.16 -0.13 1.45
N ASN A 58 7.55 1.06 1.47
CA ASN A 58 6.14 1.26 1.82
C ASN A 58 5.21 0.53 0.85
N VAL A 59 5.43 0.70 -0.45
CA VAL A 59 4.61 0.07 -1.50
C VAL A 59 4.78 -1.43 -1.54
N TYR A 60 6.00 -1.94 -1.38
CA TYR A 60 6.24 -3.38 -1.28
C TYR A 60 5.46 -4.00 -0.12
N LYS A 61 5.45 -3.35 1.05
CA LYS A 61 4.70 -3.81 2.22
C LYS A 61 3.19 -3.81 1.97
N ALA A 62 2.66 -2.74 1.37
CA ALA A 62 1.24 -2.64 1.03
C ALA A 62 0.83 -3.68 -0.03
N TYR A 63 1.65 -3.90 -1.05
CA TYR A 63 1.42 -4.91 -2.08
C TYR A 63 1.40 -6.32 -1.49
N ARG A 64 2.37 -6.65 -0.64
CA ARG A 64 2.43 -7.96 0.04
C ARG A 64 1.20 -8.19 0.92
N SER A 65 0.74 -7.16 1.62
CA SER A 65 -0.48 -7.24 2.43
C SER A 65 -1.72 -7.49 1.58
N GLN A 66 -1.84 -6.81 0.43
CA GLN A 66 -2.94 -7.03 -0.52
C GLN A 66 -2.92 -8.45 -1.08
N MET A 67 -1.76 -8.96 -1.48
CA MET A 67 -1.65 -10.35 -1.95
C MET A 67 -2.00 -11.38 -0.88
N LYS A 68 -1.58 -11.18 0.37
CA LYS A 68 -1.96 -12.07 1.48
C LYS A 68 -3.48 -12.10 1.68
N SER A 69 -4.13 -10.93 1.66
CA SER A 69 -5.60 -10.86 1.77
C SER A 69 -6.30 -11.55 0.61
N LEU A 70 -5.75 -11.49 -0.61
CA LEU A 70 -6.32 -12.19 -1.77
C LEU A 70 -6.15 -13.71 -1.67
N ASP A 71 -5.04 -14.19 -1.13
CA ASP A 71 -4.83 -15.63 -0.95
C ASP A 71 -5.68 -16.19 0.21
N GLU A 72 -5.86 -15.45 1.31
CA GLU A 72 -6.81 -15.82 2.38
C GLU A 72 -8.25 -15.89 1.85
N LEU A 73 -8.68 -14.90 1.04
CA LEU A 73 -10.00 -14.91 0.40
C LEU A 73 -10.20 -16.07 -0.58
N LYS A 74 -9.14 -16.52 -1.26
CA LYS A 74 -9.19 -17.70 -2.15
C LYS A 74 -9.30 -18.99 -1.37
N ASP A 75 -8.66 -19.09 -0.21
CA ASP A 75 -8.66 -20.30 0.62
C ASP A 75 -10.01 -20.49 1.33
N GLU A 76 -10.58 -19.41 1.89
CA GLU A 76 -11.90 -19.41 2.55
C GLU A 76 -13.07 -19.77 1.61
N ASN A 77 -13.01 -19.40 0.32
CA ASN A 77 -14.02 -19.80 -0.67
C ASN A 77 -13.75 -21.17 -1.32
N ARG A 78 -12.54 -21.74 -1.18
CA ARG A 78 -12.20 -23.03 -1.79
C ARG A 78 -12.86 -24.21 -1.07
N TYR A 79 -13.25 -24.04 0.19
CA TYR A 79 -13.91 -25.05 1.02
C TYR A 79 -15.26 -24.58 1.58
N LYS A 80 -16.11 -23.97 0.76
CA LYS A 80 -17.55 -24.01 1.06
C LYS A 80 -18.09 -25.33 0.54
N PRO A 81 -18.40 -26.33 1.40
CA PRO A 81 -19.28 -27.41 0.96
C PRO A 81 -20.54 -26.72 0.45
N LEU A 82 -20.96 -27.09 -0.77
CA LEU A 82 -22.30 -26.81 -1.22
C LEU A 82 -23.21 -27.33 -0.10
N LYS A 83 -23.96 -26.43 0.54
CA LYS A 83 -25.14 -26.89 1.26
C LYS A 83 -26.04 -27.40 0.14
N ASP A 84 -26.08 -28.71 0.01
CA ASP A 84 -27.13 -29.39 -0.71
C ASP A 84 -28.41 -29.01 0.03
N ASP A 85 -29.07 -27.95 -0.44
CA ASP A 85 -30.49 -27.72 -0.22
C ASP A 85 -31.21 -28.76 -1.10
N ASP A 86 -31.14 -30.02 -0.68
CA ASP A 86 -32.15 -31.00 -1.07
C ASP A 86 -33.34 -30.76 -0.14
N GLU A 87 -34.18 -29.81 -0.55
CA GLU A 87 -35.62 -29.97 -0.37
C GLU A 87 -36.00 -31.27 -1.10
N ASP A 88 -36.33 -32.33 -0.36
CA ASP A 88 -37.23 -33.36 -0.87
C ASP A 88 -38.22 -33.74 0.24
N ASP A 89 -39.47 -33.56 -0.12
CA ASP A 89 -40.71 -33.78 0.61
C ASP A 89 -40.84 -35.21 1.19
N GLU A 90 -41.19 -35.33 2.49
CA GLU A 90 -42.25 -36.19 3.10
C GLU A 90 -42.19 -36.21 4.64
#